data_AF-Q5DA95-F1
#
_entry.id   AF-Q5DA95-F1
#
_cell.length_a   1.000
_cell.length_b   1.000
_cell.length_c   1.000
_cell.angle_alpha   90.00
_cell.angle_beta   90.00
_cell.angle_gamma   90.00
#
_symmetry.space_group_name_H-M   'P 1'
#
loop_
_entity.id
_entity.type
_entity.pdbx_description
1 polymer ?
#
loop_
_entity_poly.entity_id
_entity_poly.type
_entity_poly.pdbx_seq_one_letter_code
_entity_poly.pdbx_strand_id
1 'polypeptide(L)'
;MADQILENVYVSCEPDDSMFNIICTIPCKSLKYNSSGVTYVLIELPENIECHSATFMNTLRFTVKDVDSDPSDPGLLDEYQVSYSISCHEIWLCKYYLSNTEFF
;
A
#
# COMPACT_ATOMS: atom_id res chain seq x y z
N MET A 1 -19.78 -5.63 -14.06
CA MET A 1 -18.32 -5.78 -14.14
C MET A 1 -17.81 -5.69 -12.71
N ALA A 2 -18.00 -6.76 -11.94
CA ALA A 2 -17.60 -6.85 -10.53
C ALA A 2 -16.90 -8.19 -10.25
N ASP A 3 -16.48 -8.86 -11.32
CA ASP A 3 -15.92 -10.21 -11.32
C ASP A 3 -14.41 -10.16 -11.13
N GLN A 4 -13.88 -9.11 -10.53
CA GLN A 4 -12.45 -8.93 -10.28
C GLN A 4 -12.20 -8.64 -8.81
N ILE A 5 -11.19 -9.32 -8.28
CA ILE A 5 -10.70 -9.20 -6.91
C ILE A 5 -9.22 -8.85 -6.95
N LEU A 6 -8.78 -8.06 -5.99
CA LEU A 6 -7.35 -7.78 -5.83
C LEU A 6 -6.81 -8.64 -4.70
N GLU A 7 -5.80 -9.44 -5.00
CA GLU A 7 -5.07 -10.26 -4.03
C GLU A 7 -3.69 -9.66 -3.74
N ASN A 8 -3.16 -9.97 -2.55
CA ASN A 8 -1.82 -9.55 -2.12
C ASN A 8 -1.58 -8.04 -2.32
N VAL A 9 -2.49 -7.21 -1.83
CA VAL A 9 -2.39 -5.76 -1.97
C VAL A 9 -1.45 -5.21 -0.90
N TYR A 10 -0.32 -4.63 -1.26
CA TYR A 10 0.61 -4.03 -0.31
C TYR A 10 1.20 -2.73 -0.83
N VAL A 11 1.62 -1.88 0.09
CA VAL A 11 2.30 -0.63 -0.24
C VAL A 11 3.78 -0.78 0.04
N SER A 12 4.58 -0.68 -1.01
CA SER A 12 6.02 -0.52 -0.91
C SER A 12 6.32 0.96 -0.74
N CYS A 13 6.55 1.39 0.50
CA CYS A 13 7.08 2.73 0.73
C CYS A 13 8.58 2.73 0.41
N GLU A 14 9.09 3.83 -0.11
CA GLU A 14 10.51 4.14 -0.24
C GLU A 14 10.71 5.57 0.25
N PRO A 15 11.39 5.77 1.39
CA PRO A 15 11.66 7.11 1.88
C PRO A 15 12.70 7.78 1.00
N ASP A 16 12.46 9.05 0.67
CA ASP A 16 13.47 9.87 -0.04
C ASP A 16 14.67 10.15 0.88
N ASP A 17 14.41 10.21 2.19
CA ASP A 17 15.40 10.48 3.21
C ASP A 17 15.90 9.18 3.86
N SER A 18 17.21 8.93 3.79
CA SER A 18 17.86 7.71 4.29
C SER A 18 17.76 7.52 5.81
N MET A 19 17.23 8.51 6.52
CA MET A 19 16.98 8.45 7.96
C MET A 19 15.75 7.62 8.34
N PHE A 20 14.81 7.37 7.43
CA PHE A 20 13.63 6.55 7.70
C PHE A 20 13.89 5.11 7.26
N ASN A 21 13.59 4.16 8.14
CA ASN A 21 13.79 2.75 7.85
C ASN A 21 12.45 2.02 7.88
N ILE A 22 12.14 1.22 6.85
CA ILE A 22 10.87 0.50 6.79
C ILE A 22 11.07 -0.87 7.44
N ILE A 23 10.39 -1.09 8.56
CA ILE A 23 10.52 -2.33 9.32
C ILE A 23 9.67 -3.42 8.68
N CYS A 24 8.42 -3.12 8.33
CA CYS A 24 7.48 -4.12 7.85
C CYS A 24 6.32 -3.50 7.08
N THR A 25 5.87 -4.19 6.03
CA THR A 25 4.61 -3.90 5.35
C THR A 25 3.67 -5.08 5.56
N ILE A 26 2.45 -4.79 6.01
CA ILE A 26 1.37 -5.78 6.19
C ILE A 26 0.48 -5.75 4.95
N PRO A 27 0.56 -6.77 4.07
CA PRO A 27 -0.31 -6.87 2.90
C PRO A 27 -1.76 -7.13 3.31
N CYS A 28 -2.68 -6.60 2.52
CA CYS A 28 -4.10 -6.97 2.54
C CYS A 28 -4.29 -8.23 1.70
N LYS A 29 -4.87 -9.28 2.29
CA LYS A 29 -4.98 -10.61 1.66
C LYS A 29 -5.85 -10.59 0.40
N SER A 30 -7.01 -9.96 0.48
CA SER A 30 -7.97 -9.90 -0.62
C SER A 30 -8.87 -8.67 -0.48
N LEU A 31 -8.99 -7.89 -1.53
CA LEU A 31 -9.84 -6.70 -1.64
C LEU A 31 -10.86 -6.94 -2.76
N LYS A 32 -12.13 -7.07 -2.39
CA LYS A 32 -13.22 -7.26 -3.35
C LYS A 32 -13.70 -5.94 -3.94
N TYR A 33 -14.36 -6.01 -5.08
CA TYR A 33 -15.09 -4.88 -5.65
C TYR A 33 -16.04 -4.27 -4.60
N ASN A 34 -16.06 -2.93 -4.50
CA ASN A 34 -16.86 -2.18 -3.51
C ASN A 34 -16.60 -2.52 -2.03
N SER A 35 -15.44 -3.11 -1.72
CA SER A 35 -14.97 -3.32 -0.34
C SER A 35 -13.80 -2.41 -0.04
N SER A 36 -13.76 -1.88 1.18
CA SER A 36 -12.59 -1.17 1.69
C SER A 36 -11.59 -2.16 2.27
N GLY A 37 -10.31 -1.96 1.99
CA GLY A 37 -9.23 -2.73 2.60
C GLY A 37 -8.21 -1.80 3.20
N VAL A 38 -7.46 -2.38 4.12
CA VAL A 38 -6.43 -1.65 4.86
C VAL A 38 -5.13 -2.42 4.76
N THR A 39 -4.08 -1.71 4.41
CA THR A 39 -2.69 -2.17 4.49
C THR A 39 -1.94 -1.22 5.41
N TYR A 40 -0.95 -1.76 6.10
CA TYR A 40 -0.18 -1.02 7.08
C TYR A 40 1.28 -1.07 6.71
N VAL A 41 1.97 0.06 6.85
CA VAL A 41 3.42 0.13 6.73
C VAL A 41 3.97 0.66 8.05
N LEU A 42 4.89 -0.11 8.62
CA LEU A 42 5.62 0.20 9.83
C LEU A 42 6.96 0.83 9.44
N ILE A 43 7.16 2.04 9.92
CA ILE A 43 8.35 2.86 9.64
C ILE A 43 9.00 3.16 10.98
N GLU A 44 10.29 2.89 11.07
CA GLU A 44 11.16 3.29 12.16
C GLU A 44 11.48 4.77 12.02
N LEU A 45 11.18 5.52 13.06
CA LEU A 45 11.52 6.93 13.15
C LEU A 45 12.98 7.08 13.60
N PRO A 46 13.78 7.90 12.91
CA PRO A 46 15.12 8.28 13.38
C PRO A 46 15.02 9.14 14.65
N GLU A 47 16.00 9.03 15.55
CA GLU A 47 16.10 9.85 16.78
C GLU A 47 16.29 11.35 16.51
N ASN A 48 16.59 11.76 15.26
CA ASN A 48 16.74 13.16 14.89
C ASN A 48 15.38 13.84 14.73
N ILE A 49 14.98 14.56 15.77
CA ILE A 49 13.72 15.31 15.94
C ILE A 49 13.57 16.47 14.92
N GLU A 50 14.62 16.78 14.15
CA GLU A 50 14.63 17.93 13.22
C GLU A 50 13.87 17.69 11.91
N CYS A 51 13.50 16.45 11.57
CA CYS A 51 12.73 16.19 10.36
C CYS A 51 11.23 16.42 10.61
N HIS A 52 10.73 17.56 10.16
CA HIS A 52 9.33 17.97 10.35
C HIS A 52 8.36 17.40 9.29
N SER A 53 8.88 16.97 8.14
CA SER A 53 8.11 16.46 7.01
C SER A 53 8.97 15.54 6.16
N ALA A 54 8.45 14.36 5.84
CA ALA A 54 9.11 13.40 4.96
C ALA A 54 8.20 13.07 3.79
N THR A 55 8.80 12.97 2.61
CA THR A 55 8.12 12.50 1.41
C THR A 55 8.47 11.03 1.24
N PHE A 56 7.45 10.20 1.10
CA PHE A 56 7.61 8.78 0.83
C PHE A 56 7.04 8.50 -0.56
N MET A 57 7.81 7.80 -1.37
CA MET A 57 7.33 7.25 -2.62
C MET A 57 6.65 5.91 -2.29
N ASN A 58 5.33 5.84 -2.46
CA ASN A 58 4.55 4.68 -2.08
C ASN A 58 4.06 3.97 -3.32
N THR A 59 4.63 2.81 -3.64
CA THR A 59 4.18 1.99 -4.76
C THR A 59 3.20 0.94 -4.25
N LEU A 60 1.92 1.13 -4.57
CA LEU A 60 0.88 0.16 -4.31
C LEU A 60 1.02 -0.99 -5.31
N ARG A 61 1.29 -2.20 -4.83
CA ARG A 61 1.41 -3.40 -5.66
C ARG A 61 0.25 -4.31 -5.34
N PHE A 62 -0.41 -4.83 -6.37
CA PHE A 62 -1.55 -5.72 -6.22
C PHE A 62 -1.63 -6.70 -7.37
N THR A 63 -2.32 -7.80 -7.13
CA THR A 63 -2.61 -8.80 -8.14
C THR A 63 -4.10 -8.77 -8.45
N VAL A 64 -4.48 -8.27 -9.62
CA VAL A 64 -5.85 -8.33 -10.12
C VAL A 64 -6.12 -9.76 -10.57
N LYS A 65 -7.17 -10.37 -10.05
CA LYS A 65 -7.60 -11.72 -10.42
C LYS A 65 -9.09 -11.72 -10.70
N ASP A 66 -9.51 -12.36 -11.78
CA ASP A 66 -10.93 -12.56 -12.04
C ASP A 66 -11.50 -13.64 -11.10
N VAL A 67 -12.73 -13.43 -10.63
CA VAL A 67 -13.49 -14.34 -9.75
C VAL A 67 -13.75 -15.68 -10.45
N ASP A 68 -13.90 -15.66 -11.77
CA ASP A 68 -14.13 -16.84 -12.60
C ASP A 68 -12.83 -17.43 -13.18
N SER A 69 -11.66 -16.83 -12.93
CA SER A 69 -10.38 -17.37 -13.40
C SER A 69 -9.98 -18.63 -12.63
N ASP A 70 -9.30 -19.55 -13.32
CA ASP A 70 -8.76 -20.77 -12.72
C ASP A 70 -7.89 -20.45 -11.49
N PRO A 71 -7.91 -21.29 -10.43
CA PRO A 71 -7.11 -21.06 -9.23
C PRO A 71 -5.61 -21.07 -9.52
N SER A 72 -5.18 -21.74 -10.60
CA SER A 72 -3.81 -21.78 -11.10
C SER A 72 -3.39 -20.53 -11.86
N ASP A 73 -4.32 -19.64 -12.20
CA ASP A 73 -4.00 -18.37 -12.86
C ASP A 73 -3.31 -17.43 -11.87
N PRO A 74 -2.09 -16.97 -12.15
CA PRO A 74 -1.36 -16.09 -11.25
C PRO A 74 -1.98 -14.69 -11.12
N GLY A 75 -3.00 -14.36 -11.93
CA GLY A 75 -3.57 -13.02 -12.00
C GLY A 75 -2.64 -12.02 -12.70
N LEU A 76 -3.16 -10.82 -12.94
CA LEU A 76 -2.43 -9.70 -13.50
C LEU A 76 -1.78 -8.92 -12.35
N LEU A 77 -0.44 -8.85 -12.34
CA LEU A 77 0.27 -8.02 -11.38
C LEU A 77 0.30 -6.58 -11.90
N ASP A 78 -0.21 -5.67 -11.09
CA ASP A 78 -0.31 -4.26 -11.42
C ASP A 78 0.27 -3.42 -10.27
N GLU A 79 0.76 -2.24 -10.63
CA GLU A 79 1.51 -1.37 -9.74
C GLU A 79 1.05 0.07 -9.94
N TYR A 80 0.57 0.68 -8.86
CA TYR A 80 0.10 2.05 -8.85
C TYR A 80 1.01 2.89 -7.95
N GLN A 81 1.68 3.86 -8.54
CA GLN A 81 2.59 4.74 -7.82
C GLN A 81 1.80 5.89 -7.18
N VAL A 82 1.97 6.05 -5.86
CA VAL A 82 1.30 7.08 -5.08
C VAL A 82 2.32 7.91 -4.32
N SER A 83 2.25 9.22 -4.49
CA SER A 83 3.06 10.15 -3.73
C SER A 83 2.23 10.75 -2.61
N TYR A 84 2.66 10.53 -1.36
CA TYR A 84 2.07 11.18 -0.20
C TYR A 84 3.17 11.86 0.62
N SER A 85 2.95 13.12 0.96
CA SER A 85 3.78 13.86 1.91
C SER A 85 3.20 13.67 3.31
N ILE A 86 3.97 13.07 4.22
CA ILE A 86 3.52 12.78 5.58
C ILE A 86 4.31 13.67 6.54
N SER A 87 3.60 14.33 7.47
CA SER A 87 4.26 15.08 8.53
C SER A 87 4.76 14.14 9.62
N CYS A 88 6.00 14.33 10.03
CA CYS A 88 6.73 13.41 10.91
C CYS A 88 6.10 13.26 12.31
N HIS A 89 5.25 14.21 12.73
CA HIS A 89 4.58 14.19 14.02
C HIS A 89 3.60 13.01 14.23
N GLU A 90 3.20 12.30 13.18
CA GLU A 90 2.18 11.23 13.23
C GLU A 90 2.70 9.82 12.89
N ILE A 91 4.00 9.62 12.67
CA ILE A 91 4.50 8.35 12.13
C ILE A 91 4.65 7.29 13.23
N TRP A 92 3.58 6.54 13.46
CA TRP A 92 3.62 5.24 14.17
C TRP A 92 2.92 4.12 13.39
N LEU A 93 2.02 4.46 12.45
CA LEU A 93 1.35 3.51 11.57
C LEU A 93 0.73 4.25 10.37
N CYS A 94 1.28 4.07 9.17
CA CYS A 94 0.63 4.61 7.97
C CYS A 94 -0.56 3.72 7.61
N LYS A 95 -1.78 4.24 7.81
CA LYS A 95 -3.03 3.55 7.46
C LYS A 95 -3.48 4.01 6.08
N TYR A 96 -3.30 3.16 5.08
CA TYR A 96 -3.79 3.43 3.72
C TYR A 96 -5.22 2.93 3.60
N TYR A 97 -6.15 3.85 3.32
CA TYR A 97 -7.53 3.52 3.02
C TYR A 97 -7.67 3.34 1.51
N LEU A 98 -7.77 2.10 1.05
CA LEU A 98 -7.95 1.78 -0.35
C LEU A 98 -9.45 1.64 -0.61
N SER A 99 -10.00 2.57 -1.39
CA SER A 99 -11.35 2.43 -1.94
C SER A 99 -11.26 1.85 -3.34
N ASN A 100 -11.80 0.65 -3.52
CA ASN A 100 -11.74 -0.09 -4.78
C ASN A 100 -12.70 0.45 -5.88
N THR A 101 -13.15 1.70 -5.72
CA THR A 101 -14.07 2.37 -6.66
C THR A 101 -13.35 3.06 -7.80
N GLU A 102 -12.03 3.24 -7.73
CA GLU A 102 -11.23 4.02 -8.69
C GLU A 102 -10.28 3.14 -9.54
N PHE A 103 -10.25 1.83 -9.30
CA PHE A 103 -9.31 0.89 -9.94
C PHE A 103 -9.97 0.01 -11.03
N PHE A 104 -11.21 0.33 -11.44
CA PHE A 104 -11.98 -0.37 -12.48
C PHE A 104 -12.51 0.60 -13.55
#